data_AF-A0A7X7LD72-F1
#
_entry.id   AF-A0A7X7LD72-F1
#
_cell.length_a   1.000
_cell.length_b   1.000
_cell.length_c   1.000
_cell.angle_alpha   90.00
_cell.angle_beta   90.00
_cell.angle_gamma   90.00
#
_symmetry.space_group_name_H-M   'P 1'
#
loop_
_entity.id
_entity.type
_entity.pdbx_description
1 polymer ?
#
loop_
_entity_poly.entity_id
_entity_poly.type
_entity_poly.pdbx_seq_one_letter_code
_entity_poly.pdbx_strand_id
1 'polypeptide(L)'
;MGSVVWIIAGIVCACTYALGIVTWMLYSRRHIGAAQKMADEIISDAKKDAQRVMRDAEIEKKDELHRLRVEFEETTKERRQELLKEEKWLLQKKENIDRRVDMAEKKEQQLNEDRNKLAAEREHLDQEREKVKTLVRQEEEALQRIAGFSREEATKKLFEKLEREVEYDAASLVRKKEQEAREDADKIARDIITQAIHRCASEHVAETTVCSVSLPSDDIKGRIIGREGRNIRALEQETGVEILIDDTPNAVVISGFDPVRREVARRTLERLIADGRIHPTRIEEVLGKVRRELDREIEETGTKAAHDLGVTGLHPELVKLIGRLKFRTSYGQNLLSHSVEVARIMAALTGELHEDIARGKRIGLLHDIGKALDHEVEGSHAMIGSEIAKRYQEGDDVVNAIAAHHDDVEPQTRLAVLTCAADAISAARPGARSEAFDLYLKRIEQLEKIAGSFEGIQNAFAIQAGREIRVLVDADHIDDNQTLSVARSIAKRISDEVQFPGQIKVTVVREKRVVEFAR
;
A
#
# COMPACT_ATOMS: atom_id res chain seq x y z
N MET A 1 -116.79 -14.99 -33.87
CA MET A 1 -115.86 -15.20 -32.74
C MET A 1 -114.39 -14.93 -33.06
N GLY A 2 -113.93 -14.97 -34.32
CA GLY A 2 -112.49 -14.79 -34.65
C GLY A 2 -111.92 -13.37 -34.46
N SER A 3 -112.71 -12.30 -34.65
CA SER A 3 -112.23 -10.91 -34.54
C SER A 3 -111.92 -10.46 -33.11
N VAL A 4 -112.66 -10.98 -32.12
CA VAL A 4 -112.46 -10.65 -30.70
C VAL A 4 -111.14 -11.24 -30.16
N VAL A 5 -110.75 -12.42 -30.64
CA VAL A 5 -109.50 -13.09 -30.23
C VAL A 5 -108.27 -12.31 -30.69
N TRP A 6 -108.27 -11.75 -31.90
CA TRP A 6 -107.16 -10.94 -32.41
C TRP A 6 -107.01 -9.59 -31.69
N ILE A 7 -108.12 -8.97 -31.26
CA ILE A 7 -108.08 -7.74 -30.46
C ILE A 7 -107.49 -8.02 -29.08
N ILE A 8 -107.91 -9.12 -28.42
CA ILE A 8 -107.35 -9.52 -27.12
C ILE A 8 -105.87 -9.86 -27.25
N ALA A 9 -105.46 -10.60 -28.30
CA ALA A 9 -104.06 -10.91 -28.55
C ALA A 9 -103.21 -9.64 -28.80
N GLY A 10 -103.73 -8.67 -29.55
CA GLY A 10 -103.08 -7.38 -29.77
C GLY A 10 -102.89 -6.57 -28.47
N ILE A 11 -103.91 -6.55 -27.61
CA ILE A 11 -103.83 -5.88 -26.29
C ILE A 11 -102.81 -6.58 -25.39
N VAL A 12 -102.80 -7.92 -25.35
CA VAL A 12 -101.81 -8.67 -24.56
C VAL A 12 -100.39 -8.42 -25.06
N CYS A 13 -100.15 -8.42 -26.38
CA CYS A 13 -98.86 -8.09 -26.97
C CYS A 13 -98.43 -6.64 -26.67
N ALA A 14 -99.36 -5.67 -26.72
CA ALA A 14 -99.07 -4.29 -26.36
C ALA A 14 -98.72 -4.15 -24.87
N CYS A 15 -99.44 -4.86 -23.98
CA CYS A 15 -99.17 -4.85 -22.55
C CYS A 15 -97.84 -5.54 -22.21
N THR A 16 -97.50 -6.67 -22.84
CA THR A 16 -96.21 -7.33 -22.61
C THR A 16 -95.04 -6.52 -23.17
N TYR A 17 -95.22 -5.86 -24.31
CA TYR A 17 -94.22 -4.95 -24.87
C TYR A 17 -94.01 -3.71 -23.98
N ALA A 18 -95.08 -3.09 -23.50
CA ALA A 18 -95.00 -1.97 -22.55
C ALA A 18 -94.33 -2.39 -21.24
N LEU A 19 -94.65 -3.57 -20.70
CA LEU A 19 -94.01 -4.12 -19.51
C LEU A 19 -92.52 -4.41 -19.74
N GLY A 20 -92.15 -4.89 -20.93
CA GLY A 20 -90.77 -5.08 -21.36
C GLY A 20 -89.98 -3.77 -21.41
N ILE A 21 -90.56 -2.71 -21.96
CA ILE A 21 -89.93 -1.38 -21.99
C ILE A 21 -89.76 -0.83 -20.58
N VAL A 22 -90.77 -0.93 -19.72
CA VAL A 22 -90.70 -0.42 -18.34
C VAL A 22 -89.65 -1.18 -17.52
N THR A 23 -89.61 -2.50 -17.63
CA THR A 23 -88.60 -3.33 -16.95
C THR A 23 -87.19 -3.06 -17.48
N TRP A 24 -87.01 -2.90 -18.80
CA TRP A 24 -85.74 -2.50 -19.40
C TRP A 24 -85.30 -1.09 -18.97
N MET A 25 -86.21 -0.12 -18.93
CA MET A 25 -85.91 1.24 -18.45
C MET A 25 -85.51 1.25 -16.97
N LEU A 26 -86.19 0.47 -16.11
CA LEU A 26 -85.84 0.36 -14.69
C LEU A 26 -84.51 -0.36 -14.47
N TYR A 27 -84.26 -1.44 -15.22
CA TYR A 27 -83.00 -2.19 -15.17
C TYR A 27 -81.84 -1.32 -15.67
N SER A 28 -82.01 -0.64 -16.80
CA SER A 28 -81.02 0.27 -17.38
C SER A 28 -80.74 1.47 -16.46
N ARG A 29 -81.77 2.10 -15.86
CA ARG A 29 -81.57 3.17 -14.86
C ARG A 29 -80.80 2.70 -13.63
N ARG A 30 -81.06 1.49 -13.13
CA ARG A 30 -80.32 0.92 -11.99
C ARG A 30 -78.86 0.63 -12.35
N HIS A 31 -78.60 0.06 -13.53
CA HIS A 31 -77.24 -0.20 -14.00
C HIS A 31 -76.45 1.07 -14.29
N ILE A 32 -77.07 2.06 -14.93
CA ILE A 32 -76.44 3.37 -15.17
C ILE A 32 -76.16 4.08 -13.84
N GLY A 33 -77.09 4.06 -12.90
CA GLY A 33 -76.89 4.63 -11.57
C GLY A 33 -75.81 3.91 -10.75
N ALA A 34 -75.72 2.58 -10.85
CA ALA A 34 -74.66 1.80 -10.22
C ALA A 34 -73.29 2.07 -10.86
N ALA A 35 -73.23 2.17 -12.19
CA ALA A 35 -72.01 2.51 -12.93
C ALA A 35 -71.53 3.94 -12.62
N GLN A 36 -72.45 4.90 -12.49
CA GLN A 36 -72.12 6.27 -12.07
C GLN A 36 -71.58 6.31 -10.64
N LYS A 37 -72.22 5.60 -9.69
CA LYS A 37 -71.71 5.51 -8.31
C LYS A 37 -70.32 4.87 -8.25
N MET A 38 -70.09 3.78 -8.99
CA MET A 38 -68.76 3.16 -9.06
C MET A 38 -67.74 4.09 -9.68
N ALA A 39 -68.10 4.85 -10.73
CA ALA A 39 -67.21 5.83 -11.33
C ALA A 39 -66.87 6.96 -10.34
N ASP A 40 -67.85 7.47 -9.59
CA ASP A 40 -67.64 8.49 -8.57
C ASP A 40 -66.79 7.97 -7.40
N GLU A 41 -66.98 6.72 -6.98
CA GLU A 41 -66.15 6.03 -5.98
C GLU A 41 -64.70 5.87 -6.47
N ILE A 42 -64.49 5.41 -7.69
CA ILE A 42 -63.15 5.29 -8.30
C ILE A 42 -62.46 6.66 -8.37
N ILE A 43 -63.18 7.72 -8.78
CA ILE A 43 -62.61 9.08 -8.83
C ILE A 43 -62.29 9.59 -7.42
N SER A 44 -63.16 9.32 -6.44
CA SER A 44 -62.95 9.70 -5.05
C SER A 44 -61.73 9.01 -4.46
N ASP A 45 -61.58 7.71 -4.69
CA ASP A 45 -60.45 6.93 -4.19
C ASP A 45 -59.16 7.29 -4.92
N ALA A 46 -59.18 7.50 -6.24
CA ALA A 46 -58.04 8.03 -6.99
C ALA A 46 -57.58 9.41 -6.47
N LYS A 47 -58.53 10.28 -6.07
CA LYS A 47 -58.19 11.57 -5.43
C LYS A 47 -57.56 11.39 -4.05
N LYS A 48 -58.07 10.46 -3.23
CA LYS A 48 -57.49 10.17 -1.91
C LYS A 48 -56.09 9.55 -2.04
N ASP A 49 -55.90 8.67 -3.00
CA ASP A 49 -54.60 8.05 -3.29
C ASP A 49 -53.60 9.09 -3.80
N ALA A 50 -54.01 9.97 -4.72
CA ALA A 50 -53.18 11.09 -5.15
C ALA A 50 -52.79 12.00 -3.96
N GLN A 51 -53.73 12.31 -3.06
CA GLN A 51 -53.45 13.08 -1.84
C GLN A 51 -52.56 12.33 -0.83
N ARG A 52 -52.58 11.00 -0.81
CA ARG A 52 -51.64 10.19 -0.02
C ARG A 52 -50.25 10.25 -0.62
N VAL A 53 -50.11 9.93 -1.91
CA VAL A 53 -48.83 9.98 -2.63
C VAL A 53 -48.17 11.35 -2.52
N MET A 54 -48.94 12.44 -2.66
CA MET A 54 -48.41 13.80 -2.49
C MET A 54 -47.92 14.07 -1.06
N ARG A 55 -48.64 13.60 -0.05
CA ARG A 55 -48.22 13.76 1.36
C ARG A 55 -46.99 12.92 1.67
N ASP A 56 -46.95 11.69 1.20
CA ASP A 56 -45.82 10.78 1.41
C ASP A 56 -44.55 11.34 0.73
N ALA A 57 -44.68 11.85 -0.50
CA ALA A 57 -43.58 12.53 -1.19
C ALA A 57 -43.12 13.83 -0.48
N GLU A 58 -44.04 14.58 0.13
CA GLU A 58 -43.68 15.78 0.90
C GLU A 58 -42.93 15.41 2.20
N ILE A 59 -43.33 14.32 2.86
CA ILE A 59 -42.65 13.80 4.05
C ILE A 59 -41.26 13.29 3.66
N GLU A 60 -41.15 12.47 2.62
CA GLU A 60 -39.87 11.93 2.14
C GLU A 60 -38.89 13.07 1.78
N LYS A 61 -39.37 14.10 1.08
CA LYS A 61 -38.54 15.29 0.78
C LYS A 61 -38.10 16.04 2.04
N LYS A 62 -38.97 16.14 3.06
CA LYS A 62 -38.61 16.79 4.33
C LYS A 62 -37.58 15.97 5.10
N ASP A 63 -37.71 14.64 5.10
CA ASP A 63 -36.76 13.73 5.74
C ASP A 63 -35.41 13.74 5.03
N GLU A 64 -35.40 13.75 3.69
CA GLU A 64 -34.17 13.88 2.90
C GLU A 64 -33.49 15.22 3.16
N LEU A 65 -34.24 16.32 3.18
CA LEU A 65 -33.70 17.65 3.45
C LEU A 65 -33.17 17.76 4.89
N HIS A 66 -33.85 17.14 5.86
CA HIS A 66 -33.36 17.07 7.22
C HIS A 66 -32.06 16.26 7.29
N ARG A 67 -32.01 15.10 6.64
CA ARG A 67 -30.82 14.25 6.62
C ARG A 67 -29.63 14.98 5.99
N LEU A 68 -29.83 15.62 4.85
CA LEU A 68 -28.81 16.43 4.17
C LEU A 68 -28.31 17.57 5.06
N ARG A 69 -29.21 18.20 5.83
CA ARG A 69 -28.84 19.26 6.78
C ARG A 69 -28.01 18.73 7.94
N VAL A 70 -28.35 17.57 8.50
CA VAL A 70 -27.58 16.94 9.58
C VAL A 70 -26.18 16.56 9.08
N GLU A 71 -26.09 15.93 7.91
CA GLU A 71 -24.81 15.58 7.27
C GLU A 71 -23.96 16.83 7.00
N PHE A 72 -24.58 17.92 6.52
CA PHE A 72 -23.89 19.19 6.33
C PHE A 72 -23.39 19.81 7.65
N GLU A 73 -24.18 19.73 8.73
CA GLU A 73 -23.79 20.23 10.05
C GLU A 73 -22.66 19.40 10.66
N GLU A 74 -22.68 18.08 10.51
CA GLU A 74 -21.62 17.17 10.96
C GLU A 74 -20.32 17.38 10.18
N THR A 75 -20.38 17.38 8.85
CA THR A 75 -19.19 17.63 8.00
C THR A 75 -18.59 19.02 8.23
N THR A 76 -19.42 20.04 8.43
CA THR A 76 -18.94 21.39 8.78
C THR A 76 -18.27 21.41 10.15
N LYS A 77 -18.82 20.68 11.13
CA LYS A 77 -18.24 20.58 12.48
C LYS A 77 -16.91 19.84 12.45
N GLU A 78 -16.81 18.73 11.73
CA GLU A 78 -15.56 17.98 11.54
C GLU A 78 -14.51 18.83 10.85
N ARG A 79 -14.87 19.49 9.74
CA ARG A 79 -13.94 20.38 9.03
C ARG A 79 -13.45 21.53 9.90
N ARG A 80 -14.32 22.09 10.74
CA ARG A 80 -13.95 23.12 11.71
C ARG A 80 -12.99 22.59 12.78
N GLN A 81 -13.18 21.36 13.24
CA GLN A 81 -12.26 20.73 14.19
C GLN A 81 -10.89 20.45 13.57
N GLU A 82 -10.84 20.03 12.30
CA GLU A 82 -9.59 19.87 11.56
C GLU A 82 -8.84 21.20 11.42
N LEU A 83 -9.53 22.26 10.99
CA LEU A 83 -8.94 23.59 10.87
C LEU A 83 -8.38 24.10 12.21
N LEU A 84 -9.08 23.87 13.32
CA LEU A 84 -8.58 24.23 14.65
C LEU A 84 -7.35 23.42 15.08
N LYS A 85 -7.21 22.16 14.64
CA LYS A 85 -6.01 21.35 14.89
C LYS A 85 -4.83 21.85 14.05
N GLU A 86 -5.06 22.14 12.78
CA GLU A 86 -4.05 22.72 11.89
C GLU A 86 -3.58 24.09 12.40
N GLU A 87 -4.49 24.96 12.84
CA GLU A 87 -4.18 26.27 13.40
C GLU A 87 -3.30 26.15 14.66
N LYS A 88 -3.64 25.23 15.58
CA LYS A 88 -2.81 24.97 16.77
C LYS A 88 -1.42 24.45 16.41
N TRP A 89 -1.33 23.56 15.43
CA TRP A 89 -0.04 23.03 14.98
C TRP A 89 0.82 24.11 14.33
N LEU A 90 0.21 24.97 13.50
CA LEU A 90 0.89 26.12 12.89
C LEU A 90 1.38 27.11 13.96
N LEU A 91 0.58 27.37 14.99
CA LEU A 91 0.98 28.25 16.10
C LEU A 91 2.19 27.68 16.87
N GLN A 92 2.17 26.38 17.19
CA GLN A 92 3.30 25.71 17.83
C GLN A 92 4.57 25.75 16.97
N LYS A 93 4.41 25.56 15.65
CA LYS A 93 5.52 25.64 14.71
C LYS A 93 6.10 27.06 14.63
N LYS A 94 5.24 28.07 14.65
CA LYS A 94 5.64 29.48 14.72
C LYS A 94 6.42 29.76 16.01
N GLU A 95 5.92 29.36 17.17
CA GLU A 95 6.65 29.53 18.44
C GLU A 95 8.01 28.83 18.45
N ASN A 96 8.13 27.65 17.83
CA ASN A 96 9.41 26.96 17.72
C ASN A 96 10.39 27.74 16.83
N ILE A 97 9.90 28.27 15.71
CA ILE A 97 10.69 29.11 14.81
C ILE A 97 11.17 30.37 15.55
N ASP A 98 10.28 31.07 16.26
CA ASP A 98 10.62 32.27 17.02
C ASP A 98 11.70 31.97 18.08
N ARG A 99 11.59 30.85 18.82
CA ARG A 99 12.65 30.41 19.76
C ARG A 99 13.98 30.14 19.06
N ARG A 100 13.95 29.58 17.86
CA ARG A 100 15.18 29.33 17.08
C ARG A 100 15.82 30.61 16.59
N VAL A 101 15.01 31.60 16.21
CA VAL A 101 15.48 32.94 15.85
C VAL A 101 16.13 33.60 17.07
N ASP A 102 15.47 33.60 18.23
CA ASP A 102 16.04 34.16 19.47
C ASP A 102 17.37 33.50 19.87
N MET A 103 17.47 32.17 19.71
CA MET A 103 18.72 31.44 19.96
C MET A 103 19.82 31.80 18.96
N ALA A 104 19.45 31.99 17.68
CA ALA A 104 20.39 32.40 16.64
C ALA A 104 20.91 33.82 16.90
N GLU A 105 20.04 34.77 17.24
CA GLU A 105 20.41 36.15 17.58
C GLU A 105 21.34 36.20 18.81
N LYS A 106 21.03 35.44 19.87
CA LYS A 106 21.93 35.34 21.04
C LYS A 106 23.30 34.79 20.68
N LYS A 107 23.34 33.80 19.80
CA LYS A 107 24.61 33.20 19.35
C LYS A 107 25.39 34.15 18.46
N GLU A 108 24.72 34.91 17.62
CA GLU A 108 25.34 35.99 16.82
C GLU A 108 25.93 37.06 17.73
N GLN A 109 25.20 37.47 18.78
CA GLN A 109 25.67 38.45 19.74
C GLN A 109 26.91 37.94 20.50
N GLN A 110 26.90 36.69 20.98
CA GLN A 110 28.06 36.05 21.60
C GLN A 110 29.26 35.98 20.65
N LEU A 111 29.05 35.57 19.40
CA LEU A 111 30.10 35.53 18.39
C LEU A 111 30.70 36.91 18.15
N ASN A 112 29.88 37.95 18.15
CA ASN A 112 30.34 39.32 17.96
C ASN A 112 31.14 39.83 19.18
N GLU A 113 30.70 39.51 20.40
CA GLU A 113 31.46 39.79 21.62
C GLU A 113 32.82 39.08 21.62
N ASP A 114 32.85 37.79 21.26
CA ASP A 114 34.09 37.02 21.17
C ASP A 114 35.01 37.55 20.08
N ARG A 115 34.45 38.00 18.94
CA ARG A 115 35.22 38.67 17.89
C ARG A 115 35.88 39.95 18.39
N ASN A 116 35.17 40.75 19.17
CA ASN A 116 35.69 41.97 19.76
C ASN A 116 36.78 41.68 20.80
N LYS A 117 36.59 40.65 21.63
CA LYS A 117 37.63 40.19 22.57
C LYS A 117 38.88 39.73 21.85
N LEU A 118 38.73 38.90 20.81
CA LEU A 118 39.84 38.42 19.97
C LEU A 118 40.57 39.57 19.26
N ALA A 119 39.84 40.59 18.82
CA ALA A 119 40.45 41.79 18.22
C ALA A 119 41.28 42.56 19.24
N ALA A 120 40.74 42.78 20.45
CA ALA A 120 41.47 43.44 21.54
C ALA A 120 42.70 42.64 21.99
N GLU A 121 42.58 41.32 22.08
CA GLU A 121 43.69 40.43 22.45
C GLU A 121 44.78 40.39 21.37
N ARG A 122 44.41 40.42 20.09
CA ARG A 122 45.37 40.61 18.98
C ARG A 122 46.11 41.93 19.08
N GLU A 123 45.41 43.01 19.35
CA GLU A 123 46.03 44.33 19.49
C GLU A 123 46.98 44.37 20.69
N HIS A 124 46.59 43.75 21.81
CA HIS A 124 47.46 43.58 22.97
C HIS A 124 48.69 42.71 22.65
N LEU A 125 48.52 41.60 21.92
CA LEU A 125 49.62 40.74 21.46
C LEU A 125 50.58 41.47 20.51
N ASP A 126 50.07 42.32 19.62
CA ASP A 126 50.92 43.12 18.74
C ASP A 126 51.71 44.17 19.52
N GLN A 127 51.09 44.80 20.53
CA GLN A 127 51.79 45.71 21.44
C GLN A 127 52.87 44.97 22.26
N GLU A 128 52.56 43.79 22.80
CA GLU A 128 53.54 42.95 23.51
C GLU A 128 54.65 42.48 22.56
N ARG A 129 54.34 42.12 21.30
CA ARG A 129 55.35 41.78 20.30
C ARG A 129 56.28 42.94 20.01
N GLU A 130 55.79 44.17 19.91
CA GLU A 130 56.65 45.33 19.74
C GLU A 130 57.45 45.70 21.00
N LYS A 131 56.89 45.49 22.20
CA LYS A 131 57.66 45.55 23.44
C LYS A 131 58.74 44.48 23.49
N VAL A 132 58.44 43.25 23.09
CA VAL A 132 59.41 42.14 23.02
C VAL A 132 60.47 42.43 21.99
N LYS A 133 60.14 42.97 20.80
CA LYS A 133 61.16 43.40 19.83
C LYS A 133 62.06 44.50 20.37
N THR A 134 61.50 45.49 21.08
CA THR A 134 62.31 46.55 21.69
C THR A 134 63.16 46.02 22.84
N LEU A 135 62.63 45.12 23.68
CA LEU A 135 63.36 44.39 24.72
C LEU A 135 64.45 43.49 24.14
N VAL A 136 64.18 42.73 23.09
CA VAL A 136 65.16 41.89 22.39
C VAL A 136 66.25 42.77 21.76
N ARG A 137 65.91 43.93 21.21
CA ARG A 137 66.92 44.88 20.70
C ARG A 137 67.77 45.46 21.84
N GLN A 138 67.16 45.78 22.98
CA GLN A 138 67.86 46.22 24.19
C GLN A 138 68.70 45.11 24.81
N GLU A 139 68.21 43.87 24.76
CA GLU A 139 68.90 42.68 25.23
C GLU A 139 70.03 42.32 24.28
N GLU A 140 69.90 42.46 22.96
CA GLU A 140 70.99 42.33 21.98
C GLU A 140 72.06 43.40 22.22
N GLU A 141 71.67 44.65 22.49
CA GLU A 141 72.59 45.75 22.88
C GLU A 141 73.23 45.53 24.28
N ALA A 142 72.58 44.78 25.17
CA ALA A 142 73.07 44.43 26.50
C ALA A 142 73.88 43.11 26.51
N LEU A 143 73.57 42.15 25.65
CA LEU A 143 74.29 40.90 25.37
C LEU A 143 75.56 41.20 24.57
N GLN A 144 75.55 42.21 23.70
CA GLN A 144 76.77 42.81 23.13
C GLN A 144 77.67 43.43 24.22
N ARG A 145 77.12 43.84 25.36
CA ARG A 145 77.87 44.34 26.53
C ARG A 145 78.21 43.26 27.56
N ILE A 146 77.45 42.17 27.61
CA ILE A 146 77.52 41.11 28.61
C ILE A 146 77.55 39.77 27.88
N ALA A 147 78.61 39.53 27.10
CA ALA A 147 78.95 38.17 26.70
C ALA A 147 79.50 37.45 27.95
N GLY A 148 78.60 36.77 28.68
CA GLY A 148 78.94 36.05 29.91
C GLY A 148 78.04 34.84 30.26
N PHE A 149 77.12 34.44 29.38
CA PHE A 149 76.41 33.15 29.49
C PHE A 149 76.55 32.36 28.20
N SER A 150 76.69 31.03 28.32
CA SER A 150 76.82 30.13 27.17
C SER A 150 75.48 29.99 26.46
N ARG A 151 75.53 30.17 25.13
CA ARG A 151 74.40 30.18 24.19
C ARG A 151 73.57 28.90 24.20
N GLU A 152 74.11 27.79 24.69
CA GLU A 152 73.53 26.46 24.55
C GLU A 152 72.44 26.13 25.58
N GLU A 153 72.52 26.65 26.81
CA GLU A 153 71.56 26.30 27.87
C GLU A 153 70.23 27.07 27.76
N ALA A 154 70.28 28.33 27.32
CA ALA A 154 69.09 29.16 27.12
C ALA A 154 68.25 28.70 25.93
N THR A 155 68.91 28.31 24.83
CA THR A 155 68.25 27.78 23.64
C THR A 155 67.54 26.46 23.93
N LYS A 156 68.14 25.59 24.75
CA LYS A 156 67.57 24.28 25.08
C LYS A 156 66.26 24.36 25.87
N LYS A 157 66.20 25.23 26.89
CA LYS A 157 64.96 25.46 27.67
C LYS A 157 63.84 26.12 26.87
N LEU A 158 64.18 26.98 25.90
CA LEU A 158 63.20 27.62 25.03
C LEU A 158 62.59 26.60 24.06
N PHE A 159 63.41 25.72 23.47
CA PHE A 159 62.94 24.67 22.58
C PHE A 159 62.06 23.63 23.30
N GLU A 160 62.39 23.22 24.53
CA GLU A 160 61.56 22.28 25.30
C GLU A 160 60.16 22.82 25.66
N LYS A 161 60.02 24.15 25.80
CA LYS A 161 58.73 24.78 26.08
C LYS A 161 57.91 24.92 24.80
N LEU A 162 58.57 25.26 23.70
CA LEU A 162 57.94 25.40 22.38
C LEU A 162 57.46 24.04 21.83
N GLU A 163 58.22 22.97 22.05
CA GLU A 163 57.81 21.61 21.64
C GLU A 163 56.49 21.19 22.28
N ARG A 164 56.28 21.47 23.58
CA ARG A 164 55.06 21.09 24.30
C ARG A 164 53.83 21.89 23.86
N GLU A 165 53.98 23.18 23.58
CA GLU A 165 52.87 24.00 23.04
C GLU A 165 52.50 23.56 21.62
N VAL A 166 53.50 23.28 20.77
CA VAL A 166 53.28 22.82 19.40
C VAL A 166 52.62 21.44 19.36
N GLU A 167 52.97 20.51 20.26
CA GLU A 167 52.31 19.19 20.33
C GLU A 167 50.82 19.30 20.67
N TYR A 168 50.45 20.17 21.62
CA TYR A 168 49.05 20.35 22.01
C TYR A 168 48.22 20.99 20.90
N ASP A 169 48.75 22.04 20.26
CA ASP A 169 48.09 22.73 19.16
C ASP A 169 47.97 21.84 17.91
N ALA A 170 49.00 21.04 17.62
CA ALA A 170 48.97 20.07 16.54
C ALA A 170 47.90 19.00 16.77
N ALA A 171 47.78 18.45 17.99
CA ALA A 171 46.76 17.46 18.32
C ALA A 171 45.33 18.02 18.20
N SER A 172 45.12 19.26 18.64
CA SER A 172 43.83 19.97 18.52
C SER A 172 43.47 20.24 17.05
N LEU A 173 44.45 20.70 16.25
CA LEU A 173 44.27 20.95 14.83
C LEU A 173 43.95 19.66 14.05
N VAL A 174 44.62 18.55 14.36
CA VAL A 174 44.36 17.23 13.75
C VAL A 174 42.93 16.80 14.03
N ARG A 175 42.47 16.86 15.29
CA ARG A 175 41.08 16.49 15.63
C ARG A 175 40.05 17.37 14.93
N LYS A 176 40.30 18.68 14.84
CA LYS A 176 39.42 19.60 14.14
C LYS A 176 39.36 19.28 12.65
N LYS A 177 40.51 19.00 12.02
CA LYS A 177 40.58 18.62 10.60
C LYS A 177 39.93 17.28 10.31
N GLU A 178 40.05 16.31 11.22
CA GLU A 178 39.38 15.02 11.11
C GLU A 178 37.85 15.18 11.21
N GLN A 179 37.36 16.05 12.09
CA GLN A 179 35.94 16.34 12.17
C GLN A 179 35.40 17.12 10.96
N GLU A 180 36.12 18.14 10.49
CA GLU A 180 35.79 18.86 9.25
C GLU A 180 35.72 17.88 8.06
N ALA A 181 36.71 16.99 7.92
CA ALA A 181 36.72 15.97 6.87
C ALA A 181 35.53 15.02 6.96
N ARG A 182 35.08 14.68 8.18
CA ARG A 182 33.93 13.81 8.41
C ARG A 182 32.61 14.50 8.08
N GLU A 183 32.47 15.78 8.43
CA GLU A 183 31.31 16.61 8.08
C GLU A 183 31.22 16.84 6.56
N ASP A 184 32.35 17.11 5.91
CA ASP A 184 32.43 17.25 4.45
C ASP A 184 32.10 15.93 3.75
N ALA A 185 32.60 14.80 4.25
CA ALA A 185 32.27 13.48 3.72
C ALA A 185 30.77 13.16 3.81
N ASP A 186 30.13 13.48 4.94
CA ASP A 186 28.68 13.28 5.10
C ASP A 186 27.87 14.16 4.13
N LYS A 187 28.34 15.39 3.90
CA LYS A 187 27.71 16.32 2.95
C LYS A 187 27.83 15.83 1.51
N ILE A 188 29.02 15.39 1.10
CA ILE A 188 29.27 14.81 -0.23
C ILE A 188 28.45 13.53 -0.42
N ALA A 189 28.37 12.66 0.61
CA ALA A 189 27.58 11.43 0.54
C ALA A 189 26.08 11.73 0.33
N ARG A 190 25.53 12.71 1.05
CA ARG A 190 24.14 13.16 0.86
C ARG A 190 23.91 13.72 -0.53
N ASP A 191 24.84 14.50 -1.07
CA ASP A 191 24.74 15.06 -2.42
C ASP A 191 24.78 13.95 -3.49
N ILE A 192 25.67 12.96 -3.36
CA ILE A 192 25.74 11.80 -4.26
C ILE A 192 24.43 11.00 -4.23
N ILE A 193 23.90 10.70 -3.03
CA ILE A 193 22.64 9.98 -2.86
C ILE A 193 21.48 10.78 -3.47
N THR A 194 21.43 12.08 -3.22
CA THR A 194 20.38 12.97 -3.75
C THR A 194 20.42 13.04 -5.27
N GLN A 195 21.61 13.14 -5.87
CA GLN A 195 21.78 13.10 -7.32
C GLN A 195 21.39 11.74 -7.92
N ALA A 196 21.79 10.63 -7.28
CA ALA A 196 21.39 9.29 -7.69
C ALA A 196 19.87 9.11 -7.66
N ILE A 197 19.20 9.68 -6.64
CA ILE A 197 17.74 9.69 -6.54
C ILE A 197 17.12 10.46 -7.70
N HIS A 198 17.55 11.70 -7.94
CA HIS A 198 16.99 12.55 -8.99
C HIS A 198 17.16 11.97 -10.40
N ARG A 199 18.29 11.31 -10.70
CA ARG A 199 18.53 10.67 -12.00
C ARG A 199 17.61 9.47 -12.27
N CYS A 200 17.04 8.87 -11.23
CA CYS A 200 16.23 7.65 -11.33
C CYS A 200 14.72 7.88 -11.16
N ALA A 201 14.23 9.13 -11.19
CA ALA A 201 12.82 9.44 -11.01
C ALA A 201 11.98 8.92 -12.20
N SER A 202 11.43 7.70 -12.06
CA SER A 202 10.39 7.14 -12.94
C SER A 202 9.04 7.16 -12.22
N GLU A 203 7.98 7.38 -12.99
CA GLU A 203 6.59 7.29 -12.51
C GLU A 203 6.31 5.86 -12.02
N HIS A 204 5.84 5.72 -10.78
CA HIS A 204 5.42 4.45 -10.21
C HIS A 204 3.91 4.28 -10.35
N VAL A 205 3.49 3.12 -10.85
CA VAL A 205 2.11 2.66 -10.76
C VAL A 205 2.05 1.68 -9.59
N ALA A 206 1.31 2.04 -8.53
CA ALA A 206 0.98 1.09 -7.47
C ALA A 206 0.06 0.02 -8.08
N GLU A 207 0.52 -1.23 -8.15
CA GLU A 207 -0.29 -2.34 -8.65
C GLU A 207 -1.00 -3.04 -7.48
N THR A 208 -2.29 -3.31 -7.68
CA THR A 208 -3.13 -4.00 -6.68
C THR A 208 -2.84 -5.50 -6.71
N THR A 209 -2.68 -6.10 -5.54
CA THR A 209 -2.35 -7.54 -5.36
C THR A 209 -3.47 -8.49 -5.78
N VAL A 210 -4.66 -7.98 -6.10
CA VAL A 210 -5.84 -8.76 -6.46
C VAL A 210 -6.04 -8.68 -7.98
N CYS A 211 -5.95 -9.84 -8.64
CA CYS A 211 -6.37 -9.98 -10.04
C CYS A 211 -7.88 -10.25 -10.07
N SER A 212 -8.66 -9.23 -10.41
CA SER A 212 -10.07 -9.37 -10.74
C SER A 212 -10.27 -9.38 -12.25
N VAL A 213 -11.15 -10.26 -12.73
CA VAL A 213 -11.61 -10.28 -14.12
C VAL A 213 -13.04 -9.77 -14.16
N SER A 214 -13.27 -8.73 -14.95
CA SER A 214 -14.62 -8.21 -15.18
C SER A 214 -15.37 -9.11 -16.16
N LEU A 215 -16.59 -9.48 -15.80
CA LEU A 215 -17.48 -10.29 -16.62
C LEU A 215 -18.50 -9.39 -17.35
N PRO A 216 -18.79 -9.66 -18.63
CA PRO A 216 -19.81 -8.92 -19.38
C PRO A 216 -21.25 -9.15 -18.87
N SER A 217 -21.52 -10.29 -18.23
CA SER A 217 -22.82 -10.63 -17.65
C SER A 217 -22.72 -11.79 -16.66
N ASP A 218 -23.70 -11.90 -15.75
CA ASP A 218 -23.83 -13.04 -14.82
C ASP A 218 -24.11 -14.38 -15.53
N ASP A 219 -24.62 -14.33 -16.77
CA ASP A 219 -24.82 -15.51 -17.62
C ASP A 219 -23.47 -16.19 -17.94
N ILE A 220 -22.40 -15.39 -18.08
CA ILE A 220 -21.04 -15.87 -18.28
C ILE A 220 -20.47 -16.44 -16.98
N LYS A 221 -20.81 -15.86 -15.82
CA LYS A 221 -20.48 -16.38 -14.49
C LYS A 221 -21.00 -17.83 -14.32
N GLY A 222 -22.24 -18.09 -14.73
CA GLY A 222 -22.83 -19.44 -14.72
C GLY A 222 -22.11 -20.43 -15.64
N ARG A 223 -21.61 -19.98 -16.80
CA ARG A 223 -20.82 -20.83 -17.73
C ARG A 223 -19.41 -21.11 -17.22
N ILE A 224 -18.80 -20.16 -16.50
CA ILE A 224 -17.49 -20.33 -15.85
C ILE A 224 -17.57 -21.41 -14.76
N ILE A 225 -18.63 -21.41 -13.94
CA ILE A 225 -18.88 -22.48 -12.96
C ILE A 225 -19.13 -23.81 -13.69
N GLY A 226 -20.04 -23.80 -14.67
CA GLY A 226 -20.48 -25.00 -15.37
C GLY A 226 -21.38 -25.90 -14.52
N ARG A 227 -21.93 -26.96 -15.12
CA ARG A 227 -22.78 -27.92 -14.39
C ARG A 227 -21.93 -28.59 -13.28
N GLU A 228 -22.40 -28.51 -12.04
CA GLU A 228 -21.74 -29.07 -10.85
C GLU A 228 -20.32 -28.52 -10.57
N GLY A 229 -19.99 -27.33 -11.10
CA GLY A 229 -18.65 -26.76 -10.92
C GLY A 229 -17.58 -27.42 -11.80
N ARG A 230 -17.95 -28.21 -12.81
CA ARG A 230 -16.98 -28.96 -13.63
C ARG A 230 -15.96 -28.06 -14.36
N ASN A 231 -16.38 -26.87 -14.77
CA ASN A 231 -15.56 -25.97 -15.59
C ASN A 231 -14.58 -25.20 -14.71
N ILE A 232 -15.06 -24.69 -13.57
CA ILE A 232 -14.20 -24.04 -12.58
C ILE A 232 -13.18 -25.02 -12.01
N ARG A 233 -13.57 -26.25 -11.64
CA ARG A 233 -12.64 -27.28 -11.16
C ARG A 233 -11.58 -27.65 -12.20
N ALA A 234 -11.97 -27.76 -13.48
CA ALA A 234 -11.00 -27.99 -14.54
C ALA A 234 -10.00 -26.83 -14.66
N LEU A 235 -10.48 -25.58 -14.56
CA LEU A 235 -9.61 -24.41 -14.60
C LEU A 235 -8.67 -24.37 -13.39
N GLU A 236 -9.18 -24.59 -12.18
CA GLU A 236 -8.40 -24.65 -10.92
C GLU A 236 -7.38 -25.78 -10.93
N GLN A 237 -7.75 -26.98 -11.39
CA GLN A 237 -6.86 -28.13 -11.47
C GLN A 237 -5.74 -27.92 -12.50
N GLU A 238 -6.07 -27.38 -13.68
CA GLU A 238 -5.08 -27.16 -14.74
C GLU A 238 -4.16 -25.98 -14.45
N THR A 239 -4.66 -24.91 -13.83
CA THR A 239 -3.88 -23.71 -13.50
C THR A 239 -3.17 -23.80 -12.15
N GLY A 240 -3.70 -24.57 -11.20
CA GLY A 240 -3.24 -24.59 -9.81
C GLY A 240 -3.55 -23.31 -9.04
N VAL A 241 -4.60 -22.58 -9.41
CA VAL A 241 -5.13 -21.41 -8.67
C VAL A 241 -6.53 -21.68 -8.14
N GLU A 242 -6.98 -20.89 -7.17
CA GLU A 242 -8.34 -20.93 -6.62
C GLU A 242 -9.14 -19.75 -7.20
N ILE A 243 -10.36 -20.03 -7.67
CA ILE A 243 -11.19 -19.00 -8.29
C ILE A 243 -12.36 -18.70 -7.37
N LEU A 244 -12.30 -17.53 -6.74
CA LEU A 244 -13.32 -17.09 -5.80
C LEU A 244 -14.47 -16.42 -6.58
N ILE A 245 -15.61 -17.11 -6.58
CA ILE A 245 -16.87 -16.62 -7.14
C ILE A 245 -17.77 -16.24 -5.97
N ASP A 246 -17.78 -14.95 -5.60
CA ASP A 246 -18.61 -14.39 -4.53
C ASP A 246 -19.88 -13.72 -5.11
N ASP A 247 -20.76 -13.19 -4.26
CA ASP A 247 -21.97 -12.43 -4.64
C ASP A 247 -21.68 -11.08 -5.32
N THR A 248 -20.39 -10.77 -5.55
CA THR A 248 -19.99 -9.59 -6.32
C THR A 248 -20.51 -9.72 -7.77
N PRO A 249 -21.34 -8.77 -8.25
CA PRO A 249 -21.88 -8.81 -9.60
C PRO A 249 -20.77 -8.57 -10.62
N ASN A 250 -20.83 -9.27 -11.76
CA ASN A 250 -19.96 -9.05 -12.92
C ASN A 250 -18.44 -9.11 -12.66
N ALA A 251 -17.97 -9.84 -11.63
CA ALA A 251 -16.54 -10.02 -11.37
C ALA A 251 -16.22 -11.41 -10.80
N VAL A 252 -15.01 -11.89 -11.10
CA VAL A 252 -14.42 -13.10 -10.54
C VAL A 252 -13.03 -12.77 -10.01
N VAL A 253 -12.72 -13.25 -8.81
CA VAL A 253 -11.43 -13.01 -8.16
C VAL A 253 -10.56 -14.25 -8.29
N ILE A 254 -9.33 -14.06 -8.76
CA ILE A 254 -8.36 -15.15 -8.90
C ILE A 254 -7.39 -15.09 -7.72
N SER A 255 -7.41 -16.12 -6.88
CA SER A 255 -6.54 -16.31 -5.73
C SER A 255 -5.47 -17.36 -6.04
N GLY A 256 -4.23 -17.11 -5.67
CA GLY A 256 -3.14 -18.04 -5.94
C GLY A 256 -1.80 -17.48 -5.50
N PHE A 257 -0.96 -18.35 -4.93
CA PHE A 257 0.35 -17.95 -4.39
C PHE A 257 1.35 -17.62 -5.51
N ASP A 258 1.30 -18.32 -6.63
CA ASP A 258 2.15 -18.09 -7.79
C ASP A 258 1.52 -17.02 -8.73
N PRO A 259 2.13 -15.83 -8.87
CA PRO A 259 1.61 -14.76 -9.72
C PRO A 259 1.64 -15.11 -11.21
N VAL A 260 2.58 -15.95 -11.66
CA VAL A 260 2.64 -16.40 -13.06
C VAL A 260 1.42 -17.28 -13.33
N ARG A 261 1.06 -18.18 -12.41
CA ARG A 261 -0.18 -18.98 -12.53
C ARG A 261 -1.43 -18.11 -12.50
N ARG A 262 -1.49 -17.08 -11.64
CA ARG A 262 -2.59 -16.11 -11.62
C ARG A 262 -2.74 -15.38 -12.94
N GLU A 263 -1.64 -14.94 -13.54
CA GLU A 263 -1.64 -14.28 -14.84
C GLU A 263 -2.10 -15.21 -15.96
N VAL A 264 -1.61 -16.46 -15.97
CA VAL A 264 -2.08 -17.50 -16.91
C VAL A 264 -3.59 -17.72 -16.76
N ALA A 265 -4.09 -17.84 -15.54
CA ALA A 265 -5.51 -18.01 -15.27
C ALA A 265 -6.34 -16.81 -15.73
N ARG A 266 -5.87 -15.58 -15.47
CA ARG A 266 -6.52 -14.33 -15.88
C ARG A 266 -6.69 -14.26 -17.40
N ARG A 267 -5.59 -14.38 -18.15
CA ARG A 267 -5.61 -14.32 -19.63
C ARG A 267 -6.39 -15.47 -20.25
N THR A 268 -6.32 -16.66 -19.63
CA THR A 268 -7.11 -17.82 -20.05
C THR A 268 -8.59 -17.53 -19.90
N LEU A 269 -9.01 -16.97 -18.77
CA LEU A 269 -10.40 -16.62 -18.51
C LEU A 269 -10.91 -15.54 -19.48
N GLU A 270 -10.13 -14.47 -19.72
CA GLU A 270 -10.46 -13.43 -20.69
C GLU A 270 -10.67 -13.98 -22.11
N ARG A 271 -9.80 -14.89 -22.57
CA ARG A 271 -9.93 -15.54 -23.89
C ARG A 271 -11.14 -16.45 -23.97
N LEU A 272 -11.42 -17.21 -22.92
CA LEU A 272 -12.60 -18.09 -22.84
C LEU A 272 -13.90 -17.29 -22.80
N ILE A 273 -13.91 -16.13 -22.15
CA ILE A 273 -15.04 -15.19 -22.14
C ILE A 273 -15.27 -14.62 -23.55
N ALA A 274 -14.21 -14.19 -24.23
CA ALA A 274 -14.29 -13.66 -25.59
C ALA A 274 -14.77 -14.71 -26.62
N ASP A 275 -14.34 -15.97 -26.46
CA ASP A 275 -14.77 -17.10 -27.30
C ASP A 275 -16.20 -17.60 -26.95
N GLY A 276 -16.67 -17.33 -25.73
CA GLY A 276 -18.00 -17.69 -25.24
C GLY A 276 -18.22 -19.19 -24.99
N ARG A 277 -17.19 -20.03 -25.22
CA ARG A 277 -17.20 -21.49 -25.06
C ARG A 277 -16.28 -21.91 -23.90
N ILE A 278 -16.90 -22.35 -22.81
CA ILE A 278 -16.18 -22.75 -21.60
C ILE A 278 -16.48 -24.24 -21.33
N HIS A 279 -15.54 -25.11 -21.67
CA HIS A 279 -15.59 -26.55 -21.40
C HIS A 279 -14.16 -27.10 -21.19
N PRO A 280 -13.97 -28.21 -20.46
CA PRO A 280 -12.64 -28.67 -20.03
C PRO A 280 -11.58 -28.76 -21.15
N THR A 281 -11.92 -29.42 -22.26
CA THR A 281 -10.99 -29.55 -23.41
C THR A 281 -10.55 -28.21 -24.00
N ARG A 282 -11.43 -27.20 -24.00
CA ARG A 282 -11.08 -25.86 -24.51
C ARG A 282 -10.25 -25.10 -23.51
N ILE A 283 -10.53 -25.27 -22.21
CA ILE A 283 -9.72 -24.69 -21.13
C ILE A 283 -8.28 -25.17 -21.27
N GLU A 284 -8.06 -26.48 -21.40
CA GLU A 284 -6.73 -27.08 -21.61
C GLU A 284 -6.03 -26.51 -22.86
N GLU A 285 -6.73 -26.44 -24.00
CA GLU A 285 -6.16 -25.93 -25.25
C GLU A 285 -5.74 -24.45 -25.16
N VAL A 286 -6.62 -23.60 -24.60
CA VAL A 286 -6.35 -22.16 -24.45
C VAL A 286 -5.23 -21.93 -23.45
N LEU A 287 -5.25 -22.66 -22.33
CA LEU A 287 -4.23 -22.58 -21.28
C LEU A 287 -2.84 -22.98 -21.81
N GLY A 288 -2.75 -24.03 -22.62
CA GLY A 288 -1.50 -24.43 -23.29
C GLY A 288 -0.97 -23.40 -24.30
N LYS A 289 -1.83 -22.57 -24.89
CA LYS A 289 -1.40 -21.44 -25.74
C LYS A 289 -0.95 -20.26 -24.88
N VAL A 290 -1.73 -19.88 -23.87
CA VAL A 290 -1.43 -18.78 -22.95
C VAL A 290 -0.10 -19.02 -22.22
N ARG A 291 0.17 -20.25 -21.76
CA ARG A 291 1.46 -20.62 -21.13
C ARG A 291 2.64 -20.34 -22.06
N ARG A 292 2.59 -20.84 -23.29
CA ARG A 292 3.67 -20.64 -24.28
C ARG A 292 3.89 -19.17 -24.62
N GLU A 293 2.82 -18.40 -24.72
CA GLU A 293 2.92 -16.96 -24.97
C GLU A 293 3.50 -16.21 -23.77
N LEU A 294 3.10 -16.58 -22.55
CA LEU A 294 3.63 -15.96 -21.34
C LEU A 294 5.10 -16.31 -21.12
N ASP A 295 5.50 -17.56 -21.35
CA ASP A 295 6.91 -17.98 -21.25
C ASP A 295 7.79 -17.19 -22.22
N ARG A 296 7.30 -16.95 -23.44
CA ARG A 296 7.97 -16.09 -24.43
C ARG A 296 8.02 -14.64 -23.97
N GLU A 297 6.94 -14.10 -23.43
CA GLU A 297 6.89 -12.74 -22.89
C GLU A 297 7.87 -12.56 -21.72
N ILE A 298 7.99 -13.57 -20.85
CA ILE A 298 8.94 -13.60 -19.72
C ILE A 298 10.38 -13.50 -20.26
N GLU A 299 10.74 -14.33 -21.24
CA GLU A 299 12.08 -14.33 -21.83
C GLU A 299 12.39 -13.02 -22.55
N GLU A 300 11.45 -12.49 -23.33
CA GLU A 300 11.57 -11.20 -24.03
C GLU A 300 11.71 -10.03 -23.04
N THR A 301 10.92 -10.03 -21.96
CA THR A 301 10.98 -9.01 -20.90
C THR A 301 12.31 -9.04 -20.17
N GLY A 302 12.76 -10.23 -19.74
CA GLY A 302 14.04 -10.38 -19.05
C GLY A 302 15.23 -9.95 -19.92
N THR A 303 15.20 -10.33 -21.20
CA THR A 303 16.22 -9.94 -22.18
C THR A 303 16.24 -8.43 -22.38
N LYS A 304 15.06 -7.81 -22.51
CA LYS A 304 14.93 -6.36 -22.64
C LYS A 304 15.48 -5.63 -21.41
N ALA A 305 15.13 -6.07 -20.20
CA ALA A 305 15.62 -5.46 -18.96
C ALA A 305 17.15 -5.53 -18.84
N ALA A 306 17.75 -6.68 -19.16
CA ALA A 306 19.20 -6.85 -19.17
C ALA A 306 19.88 -5.98 -20.25
N HIS A 307 19.29 -5.90 -21.45
CA HIS A 307 19.78 -5.09 -22.55
C HIS A 307 19.71 -3.58 -22.25
N ASP A 308 18.59 -3.10 -21.72
CA ASP A 308 18.38 -1.68 -21.37
C ASP A 308 19.36 -1.21 -20.29
N LEU A 309 19.78 -2.11 -19.41
CA LEU A 309 20.82 -1.85 -18.40
C LEU A 309 22.25 -2.02 -18.96
N GLY A 310 22.42 -2.71 -20.08
CA GLY A 310 23.73 -3.06 -20.64
C GLY A 310 24.42 -4.20 -19.87
N VAL A 311 23.66 -5.08 -19.24
CA VAL A 311 24.18 -6.27 -18.54
C VAL A 311 24.25 -7.43 -19.55
N THR A 312 25.47 -7.84 -19.89
CA THR A 312 25.72 -8.92 -20.86
C THR A 312 26.19 -10.21 -20.21
N GLY A 313 25.93 -11.35 -20.87
CA GLY A 313 26.45 -12.66 -20.43
C GLY A 313 25.73 -13.25 -19.22
N LEU A 314 24.44 -12.98 -19.07
CA LEU A 314 23.58 -13.69 -18.10
C LEU A 314 23.22 -15.06 -18.65
N HIS A 315 23.16 -16.06 -17.78
CA HIS A 315 22.66 -17.39 -18.14
C HIS A 315 21.17 -17.32 -18.55
N PRO A 316 20.70 -18.06 -19.59
CA PRO A 316 19.31 -18.01 -20.06
C PRO A 316 18.26 -18.22 -18.95
N GLU A 317 18.57 -19.07 -17.97
CA GLU A 317 17.67 -19.29 -16.82
C GLU A 317 17.59 -18.08 -15.88
N LEU A 318 18.68 -17.32 -15.70
CA LEU A 318 18.63 -16.05 -14.94
C LEU A 318 17.77 -15.02 -15.67
N VAL A 319 17.85 -14.97 -17.00
CA VAL A 319 17.03 -14.08 -17.84
C VAL A 319 15.54 -14.40 -17.67
N LYS A 320 15.17 -15.69 -17.65
CA LYS A 320 13.78 -16.11 -17.37
C LYS A 320 13.33 -15.72 -15.96
N LEU A 321 14.17 -15.90 -14.95
CA LEU A 321 13.85 -15.52 -13.57
C LEU A 321 13.66 -14.01 -13.42
N ILE A 322 14.50 -13.18 -14.06
CA ILE A 322 14.32 -11.73 -14.12
C ILE A 322 12.97 -11.39 -14.76
N GLY A 323 12.64 -12.02 -15.90
CA GLY A 323 11.35 -11.80 -16.56
C GLY A 323 10.14 -12.16 -15.67
N ARG A 324 10.26 -13.20 -14.84
CA ARG A 324 9.20 -13.59 -13.89
C ARG A 324 8.92 -12.54 -12.83
N LEU A 325 9.91 -11.72 -12.44
CA LEU A 325 9.72 -10.62 -11.48
C LEU A 325 8.69 -9.59 -11.95
N LYS A 326 8.41 -9.50 -13.27
CA LYS A 326 7.37 -8.62 -13.83
C LYS A 326 5.98 -8.91 -13.28
N PHE A 327 5.68 -10.17 -12.97
CA PHE A 327 4.36 -10.56 -12.48
C PHE A 327 4.28 -10.53 -10.95
N ARG A 328 5.41 -10.30 -10.27
CA ARG A 328 5.47 -10.25 -8.81
C ARG A 328 5.36 -8.81 -8.33
N THR A 329 4.62 -8.66 -7.23
CA THR A 329 4.54 -7.41 -6.48
C THR A 329 4.97 -7.65 -5.05
N SER A 330 5.85 -6.80 -4.52
CA SER A 330 6.25 -6.80 -3.11
C SER A 330 5.97 -5.42 -2.54
N TYR A 331 5.30 -5.35 -1.39
CA TYR A 331 4.92 -4.09 -0.75
C TYR A 331 4.22 -3.07 -1.69
N GLY A 332 3.43 -3.55 -2.66
CA GLY A 332 2.70 -2.70 -3.62
C GLY A 332 3.53 -2.19 -4.82
N GLN A 333 4.80 -2.59 -4.93
CA GLN A 333 5.68 -2.28 -6.05
C GLN A 333 5.92 -3.51 -6.93
N ASN A 334 6.00 -3.29 -8.24
CA ASN A 334 6.40 -4.32 -9.19
C ASN A 334 7.88 -4.67 -9.03
N LEU A 335 8.19 -5.95 -8.79
CA LEU A 335 9.54 -6.40 -8.44
C LEU A 335 10.56 -6.21 -9.56
N LEU A 336 10.19 -6.44 -10.82
CA LEU A 336 11.11 -6.18 -11.95
C LEU A 336 11.44 -4.69 -12.04
N SER A 337 10.43 -3.83 -11.88
CA SER A 337 10.63 -2.37 -11.93
C SER A 337 11.55 -1.90 -10.80
N HIS A 338 11.37 -2.46 -9.60
CA HIS A 338 12.24 -2.25 -8.46
C HIS A 338 13.68 -2.71 -8.73
N SER A 339 13.90 -3.94 -9.20
CA SER A 339 15.26 -4.43 -9.52
C SER A 339 15.95 -3.61 -10.62
N VAL A 340 15.20 -3.14 -11.63
CA VAL A 340 15.75 -2.23 -12.66
C VAL A 340 16.11 -0.86 -12.06
N GLU A 341 15.33 -0.35 -11.13
CA GLU A 341 15.65 0.90 -10.41
C GLU A 341 16.89 0.74 -9.54
N VAL A 342 16.95 -0.31 -8.72
CA VAL A 342 18.13 -0.62 -7.89
C VAL A 342 19.37 -0.77 -8.77
N ALA A 343 19.28 -1.41 -9.94
CA ALA A 343 20.38 -1.48 -10.90
C ALA A 343 20.84 -0.10 -11.41
N ARG A 344 19.91 0.84 -11.63
CA ARG A 344 20.24 2.22 -12.05
C ARG A 344 20.86 3.02 -10.91
N ILE A 345 20.37 2.88 -9.69
CA ILE A 345 20.94 3.52 -8.50
C ILE A 345 22.35 2.98 -8.26
N MET A 346 22.53 1.65 -8.33
CA MET A 346 23.84 1.01 -8.24
C MET A 346 24.80 1.53 -9.30
N ALA A 347 24.35 1.73 -10.55
CA ALA A 347 25.18 2.32 -11.60
C ALA A 347 25.64 3.73 -11.27
N ALA A 348 24.76 4.56 -10.69
CA ALA A 348 25.10 5.91 -10.27
C ALA A 348 26.10 5.89 -9.10
N LEU A 349 25.83 5.11 -8.05
CA LEU A 349 26.69 5.01 -6.87
C LEU A 349 28.09 4.48 -7.22
N THR A 350 28.16 3.39 -7.99
CA THR A 350 29.45 2.83 -8.43
C THR A 350 30.22 3.79 -9.34
N GLY A 351 29.53 4.53 -10.20
CA GLY A 351 30.16 5.55 -11.06
C GLY A 351 30.80 6.70 -10.27
N GLU A 352 30.11 7.21 -9.25
CA GLU A 352 30.63 8.29 -8.39
C GLU A 352 31.77 7.80 -7.47
N LEU A 353 31.78 6.51 -7.11
CA LEU A 353 32.82 5.90 -6.27
C LEU A 353 33.98 5.28 -7.06
N HIS A 354 33.99 5.42 -8.39
CA HIS A 354 34.99 4.84 -9.29
C HIS A 354 35.12 3.31 -9.18
N GLU A 355 34.02 2.62 -8.88
CA GLU A 355 33.88 1.17 -8.88
C GLU A 355 33.31 0.67 -10.23
N ASP A 356 33.28 -0.65 -10.46
CA ASP A 356 32.80 -1.22 -11.72
C ASP A 356 31.28 -1.06 -11.89
N ILE A 357 30.87 -0.13 -12.77
CA ILE A 357 29.48 0.20 -13.10
C ILE A 357 28.73 -1.01 -13.67
N ALA A 358 29.40 -1.83 -14.49
CA ALA A 358 28.75 -2.99 -15.12
C ALA A 358 28.41 -4.06 -14.08
N ARG A 359 29.32 -4.28 -13.12
CA ARG A 359 29.05 -5.16 -11.96
C ARG A 359 27.95 -4.60 -11.06
N GLY A 360 27.98 -3.30 -10.76
CA GLY A 360 26.93 -2.65 -9.95
C GLY A 360 25.52 -2.87 -10.52
N LYS A 361 25.36 -2.68 -11.83
CA LYS A 361 24.09 -2.95 -12.53
C LYS A 361 23.67 -4.42 -12.48
N ARG A 362 24.63 -5.33 -12.66
CA ARG A 362 24.39 -6.78 -12.61
C ARG A 362 23.89 -7.20 -11.22
N ILE A 363 24.53 -6.71 -10.16
CA ILE A 363 24.12 -6.96 -8.78
C ILE A 363 22.74 -6.38 -8.51
N GLY A 364 22.49 -5.11 -8.85
CA GLY A 364 21.19 -4.48 -8.62
C GLY A 364 20.04 -5.18 -9.36
N LEU A 365 20.27 -5.74 -10.54
CA LEU A 365 19.26 -6.50 -11.29
C LEU A 365 18.98 -7.87 -10.66
N LEU A 366 19.97 -8.49 -10.02
CA LEU A 366 19.90 -9.85 -9.49
C LEU A 366 19.63 -9.93 -7.98
N HIS A 367 19.74 -8.83 -7.23
CA HIS A 367 19.67 -8.84 -5.76
C HIS A 367 18.41 -9.54 -5.22
N ASP A 368 17.28 -9.36 -5.88
CA ASP A 368 15.97 -9.88 -5.47
C ASP A 368 15.50 -11.09 -6.30
N ILE A 369 16.39 -11.73 -7.07
CA ILE A 369 16.04 -12.86 -7.97
C ILE A 369 15.47 -14.06 -7.22
N GLY A 370 15.79 -14.20 -5.92
CA GLY A 370 15.24 -15.25 -5.07
C GLY A 370 13.71 -15.19 -4.95
N LYS A 371 13.10 -13.99 -5.05
CA LYS A 371 11.63 -13.81 -5.02
C LYS A 371 10.94 -14.34 -6.29
N ALA A 372 11.69 -14.67 -7.33
CA ALA A 372 11.15 -15.30 -8.54
C ALA A 372 10.82 -16.78 -8.34
N LEU A 373 11.45 -17.44 -7.37
CA LEU A 373 11.15 -18.82 -6.98
C LEU A 373 10.15 -18.81 -5.82
N ASP A 374 9.08 -19.58 -5.94
CA ASP A 374 8.10 -19.76 -4.87
C ASP A 374 8.71 -20.48 -3.66
N HIS A 375 7.93 -20.58 -2.58
CA HIS A 375 8.23 -21.23 -1.29
C HIS A 375 8.56 -22.75 -1.37
N GLU A 376 9.03 -23.25 -2.53
CA GLU A 376 9.51 -24.62 -2.71
C GLU A 376 10.86 -24.87 -2.00
N VAL A 377 11.57 -23.80 -1.65
CA VAL A 377 12.87 -23.85 -0.97
C VAL A 377 12.77 -23.10 0.36
N GLU A 378 13.07 -23.78 1.47
CA GLU A 378 13.17 -23.17 2.79
C GLU A 378 14.40 -22.25 2.84
N GLY A 379 14.20 -20.96 3.17
CA GLY A 379 15.28 -19.98 3.32
C GLY A 379 14.83 -18.54 3.08
N SER A 380 15.68 -17.56 3.42
CA SER A 380 15.45 -16.18 3.02
C SER A 380 15.63 -16.03 1.50
N HIS A 381 14.92 -15.10 0.87
CA HIS A 381 15.06 -14.89 -0.58
C HIS A 381 16.46 -14.40 -0.97
N ALA A 382 17.17 -13.74 -0.07
CA ALA A 382 18.57 -13.36 -0.26
C ALA A 382 19.48 -14.59 -0.36
N MET A 383 19.30 -15.57 0.54
CA MET A 383 20.05 -16.83 0.49
C MET A 383 19.70 -17.65 -0.75
N ILE A 384 18.41 -17.79 -1.06
CA ILE A 384 17.94 -18.49 -2.27
C ILE A 384 18.51 -17.83 -3.54
N GLY A 385 18.47 -16.49 -3.62
CA GLY A 385 19.05 -15.73 -4.72
C GLY A 385 20.55 -15.96 -4.87
N SER A 386 21.28 -16.01 -3.75
CA SER A 386 22.72 -16.25 -3.73
C SER A 386 23.08 -17.66 -4.23
N GLU A 387 22.30 -18.68 -3.86
CA GLU A 387 22.49 -20.06 -4.32
C GLU A 387 22.21 -20.20 -5.82
N ILE A 388 21.17 -19.52 -6.33
CA ILE A 388 20.85 -19.46 -7.75
C ILE A 388 22.01 -18.82 -8.52
N ALA A 389 22.48 -17.65 -8.08
CA ALA A 389 23.59 -16.94 -8.71
C ALA A 389 24.85 -17.82 -8.74
N LYS A 390 25.16 -18.50 -7.62
CA LYS A 390 26.28 -19.43 -7.53
C LYS A 390 26.12 -20.64 -8.46
N ARG A 391 24.93 -21.22 -8.56
CA ARG A 391 24.62 -22.36 -9.45
C ARG A 391 24.86 -22.00 -10.92
N TYR A 392 24.56 -20.77 -11.31
CA TYR A 392 24.77 -20.26 -12.66
C TYR A 392 26.10 -19.54 -12.87
N GLN A 393 27.09 -19.80 -11.99
CA GLN A 393 28.48 -19.34 -12.12
C GLN A 393 28.67 -17.82 -12.11
N GLU A 394 27.84 -17.08 -11.38
CA GLU A 394 28.10 -15.68 -11.07
C GLU A 394 29.30 -15.54 -10.11
N GLY A 395 29.99 -14.39 -10.16
CA GLY A 395 31.17 -14.13 -9.33
C GLY A 395 30.87 -14.10 -7.83
N ASP A 396 31.85 -14.44 -7.00
CA ASP A 396 31.70 -14.48 -5.53
C ASP A 396 31.30 -13.12 -4.93
N ASP A 397 31.73 -12.02 -5.57
CA ASP A 397 31.33 -10.66 -5.21
C ASP A 397 29.84 -10.40 -5.45
N VAL A 398 29.30 -10.88 -6.57
CA VAL A 398 27.87 -10.82 -6.90
C VAL A 398 27.06 -11.68 -5.95
N VAL A 399 27.52 -12.92 -5.70
CA VAL A 399 26.86 -13.86 -4.78
C VAL A 399 26.83 -13.28 -3.35
N ASN A 400 27.93 -12.70 -2.87
CA ASN A 400 27.97 -12.07 -1.55
C ASN A 400 27.04 -10.85 -1.46
N ALA A 401 27.01 -10.00 -2.49
CA ALA A 401 26.12 -8.85 -2.50
C ALA A 401 24.63 -9.24 -2.50
N ILE A 402 24.27 -10.32 -3.20
CA ILE A 402 22.91 -10.89 -3.15
C ILE A 402 22.63 -11.51 -1.77
N ALA A 403 23.57 -12.19 -1.14
CA ALA A 403 23.34 -12.77 0.20
C ALA A 403 23.24 -11.70 1.30
N ALA A 404 24.02 -10.63 1.21
CA ALA A 404 24.16 -9.64 2.27
C ALA A 404 23.13 -8.50 2.23
N HIS A 405 22.29 -8.39 1.19
CA HIS A 405 21.41 -7.21 1.02
C HIS A 405 20.33 -7.04 2.11
N HIS A 406 20.05 -8.07 2.90
CA HIS A 406 19.19 -8.02 4.09
C HIS A 406 19.93 -8.35 5.39
N ASP A 407 21.26 -8.19 5.41
CA ASP A 407 22.12 -8.48 6.56
C ASP A 407 22.10 -9.96 7.03
N ASP A 408 21.65 -10.89 6.18
CA ASP A 408 21.70 -12.35 6.44
C ASP A 408 23.15 -12.86 6.53
N VAL A 409 24.06 -12.21 5.80
CA VAL A 409 25.50 -12.48 5.77
C VAL A 409 26.25 -11.16 5.86
N GLU A 410 27.38 -11.15 6.54
CA GLU A 410 28.22 -9.96 6.64
C GLU A 410 28.72 -9.51 5.24
N PRO A 411 28.54 -8.23 4.87
CA PRO A 411 28.99 -7.72 3.57
C PRO A 411 30.51 -7.75 3.49
N GLN A 412 31.06 -8.57 2.59
CA GLN A 412 32.51 -8.74 2.42
C GLN A 412 33.10 -7.76 1.40
N THR A 413 32.24 -7.14 0.58
CA THR A 413 32.64 -6.24 -0.49
C THR A 413 31.94 -4.88 -0.36
N ARG A 414 32.57 -3.85 -0.91
CA ARG A 414 31.94 -2.51 -1.02
C ARG A 414 30.64 -2.57 -1.83
N LEU A 415 30.60 -3.42 -2.85
CA LEU A 415 29.40 -3.62 -3.68
C LEU A 415 28.23 -4.20 -2.87
N ALA A 416 28.48 -5.08 -1.91
CA ALA A 416 27.46 -5.58 -1.00
C ALA A 416 26.84 -4.45 -0.16
N VAL A 417 27.68 -3.60 0.44
CA VAL A 417 27.21 -2.43 1.22
C VAL A 417 26.41 -1.45 0.34
N LEU A 418 26.88 -1.20 -0.89
CA LEU A 418 26.17 -0.34 -1.84
C LEU A 418 24.82 -0.94 -2.27
N THR A 419 24.71 -2.27 -2.34
CA THR A 419 23.46 -2.96 -2.68
C THR A 419 22.40 -2.74 -1.61
N CYS A 420 22.76 -2.89 -0.32
CA CYS A 420 21.86 -2.59 0.80
C CYS A 420 21.40 -1.11 0.74
N ALA A 421 22.32 -0.19 0.46
CA ALA A 421 21.99 1.22 0.34
C ALA A 421 21.06 1.51 -0.85
N ALA A 422 21.32 0.92 -2.02
CA ALA A 422 20.51 1.11 -3.22
C ALA A 422 19.09 0.53 -3.07
N ASP A 423 18.96 -0.65 -2.47
CA ASP A 423 17.67 -1.26 -2.13
C ASP A 423 16.89 -0.37 -1.15
N ALA A 424 17.52 0.05 -0.04
CA ALA A 424 16.90 0.95 0.92
C ALA A 424 16.45 2.28 0.28
N ILE A 425 17.23 2.83 -0.66
CA ILE A 425 16.86 4.06 -1.38
C ILE A 425 15.63 3.83 -2.29
N SER A 426 15.54 2.69 -2.99
CA SER A 426 14.36 2.37 -3.81
C SER A 426 13.12 2.14 -2.92
N ALA A 427 13.27 1.44 -1.80
CA ALA A 427 12.20 1.13 -0.85
C ALA A 427 11.70 2.34 -0.03
N ALA A 428 12.58 3.30 0.30
CA ALA A 428 12.25 4.45 1.16
C ALA A 428 11.61 5.65 0.43
N ARG A 429 11.40 5.59 -0.89
CA ARG A 429 10.84 6.72 -1.64
C ARG A 429 9.36 6.99 -1.32
N PRO A 430 8.96 8.26 -1.12
CA PRO A 430 7.56 8.62 -0.92
C PRO A 430 6.69 8.12 -2.09
N GLY A 431 5.68 7.30 -1.80
CA GLY A 431 4.88 6.58 -2.78
C GLY A 431 5.03 5.05 -2.71
N ALA A 432 6.10 4.53 -2.07
CA ALA A 432 6.34 3.10 -1.86
C ALA A 432 5.55 2.50 -0.67
N ARG A 433 5.17 3.34 0.29
CA ARG A 433 4.22 2.97 1.35
C ARG A 433 2.98 3.80 1.17
N SER A 434 1.91 3.15 0.73
CA SER A 434 0.59 3.69 1.06
C SER A 434 0.48 3.55 2.58
N GLU A 435 0.58 4.65 3.31
CA GLU A 435 0.23 4.70 4.74
C GLU A 435 -1.15 4.06 4.98
N ALA A 436 -2.03 4.04 3.97
CA ALA A 436 -3.31 3.35 4.00
C ALA A 436 -3.20 1.82 4.02
N PHE A 437 -2.18 1.21 3.39
CA PHE A 437 -1.99 -0.26 3.38
C PHE A 437 -1.43 -0.76 4.70
N ASP A 438 -0.43 -0.08 5.29
CA ASP A 438 0.09 -0.42 6.61
C ASP A 438 -0.96 -0.20 7.71
N LEU A 439 -1.74 0.88 7.61
CA LEU A 439 -2.87 1.12 8.50
C LEU A 439 -3.95 0.05 8.34
N TYR A 440 -4.15 -0.45 7.12
CA TYR A 440 -5.07 -1.56 6.83
C TYR A 440 -4.59 -2.91 7.39
N LEU A 441 -3.30 -3.26 7.24
CA LEU A 441 -2.74 -4.48 7.85
C LEU A 441 -2.83 -4.44 9.37
N LYS A 442 -2.42 -3.32 9.98
CA LYS A 442 -2.57 -3.11 11.43
C LYS A 442 -4.01 -3.22 11.90
N ARG A 443 -4.99 -2.79 11.09
CA ARG A 443 -6.42 -2.94 11.40
C ARG A 443 -6.86 -4.40 11.38
N ILE A 444 -6.43 -5.18 10.40
CA ILE A 444 -6.72 -6.63 10.31
C ILE A 444 -6.14 -7.35 11.53
N GLU A 445 -4.87 -7.11 11.84
CA GLU A 445 -4.22 -7.69 13.02
C GLU A 445 -4.94 -7.30 14.32
N GLN A 446 -5.38 -6.05 14.43
CA GLN A 446 -6.11 -5.56 15.59
C GLN A 446 -7.48 -6.25 15.75
N LEU A 447 -8.20 -6.48 14.65
CA LEU A 447 -9.46 -7.21 14.64
C LEU A 447 -9.29 -8.67 15.08
N GLU A 448 -8.26 -9.35 14.57
CA GLU A 448 -7.93 -10.73 14.94
C GLU A 448 -7.51 -10.82 16.41
N LYS A 449 -6.74 -9.85 16.90
CA LYS A 449 -6.30 -9.79 18.30
C LYS A 449 -7.46 -9.54 19.27
N ILE A 450 -8.41 -8.66 18.91
CA ILE A 450 -9.61 -8.41 19.72
C ILE A 450 -10.44 -9.69 19.79
N ALA A 451 -10.69 -10.33 18.65
CA ALA A 451 -11.43 -11.58 18.59
C ALA A 451 -10.72 -12.69 19.37
N GLY A 452 -9.42 -12.90 19.21
CA GLY A 452 -8.64 -13.92 19.91
C GLY A 452 -8.45 -13.69 21.42
N SER A 453 -8.82 -12.52 21.95
CA SER A 453 -8.68 -12.21 23.38
C SER A 453 -9.79 -12.77 24.28
N PHE A 454 -10.86 -13.33 23.69
CA PHE A 454 -11.95 -13.92 24.46
C PHE A 454 -11.67 -15.39 24.80
N GLU A 455 -12.13 -15.81 25.97
CA GLU A 455 -11.88 -17.14 26.53
C GLU A 455 -12.59 -18.24 25.71
N GLY A 456 -11.87 -19.34 25.43
CA GLY A 456 -12.38 -20.49 24.66
C GLY A 456 -12.33 -20.36 23.13
N ILE A 457 -11.63 -19.34 22.61
CA ILE A 457 -11.33 -19.20 21.18
C ILE A 457 -10.01 -19.89 20.86
N GLN A 458 -10.02 -20.74 19.83
CA GLN A 458 -8.81 -21.39 19.32
C GLN A 458 -8.09 -20.52 18.30
N ASN A 459 -8.84 -19.95 17.33
CA ASN A 459 -8.30 -19.11 16.27
C ASN A 459 -9.32 -18.07 15.82
N ALA A 460 -8.85 -16.91 15.37
CA ALA A 460 -9.67 -15.87 14.77
C ALA A 460 -9.02 -15.37 13.47
N PHE A 461 -9.83 -15.25 12.42
CA PHE A 461 -9.38 -14.83 11.08
C PHE A 461 -10.24 -13.69 10.58
N ALA A 462 -9.61 -12.62 10.10
CA ALA A 462 -10.29 -11.55 9.39
C ALA A 462 -10.31 -11.87 7.88
N ILE A 463 -11.51 -12.01 7.32
CA ILE A 463 -11.80 -12.43 5.93
C ILE A 463 -12.46 -11.24 5.20
N GLN A 464 -12.48 -11.27 3.86
CA GLN A 464 -13.10 -10.25 3.00
C GLN A 464 -12.61 -8.83 3.32
N ALA A 465 -11.30 -8.65 3.35
CA ALA A 465 -10.67 -7.36 3.64
C ALA A 465 -11.10 -6.74 4.99
N GLY A 466 -11.33 -7.58 6.00
CA GLY A 466 -11.74 -7.14 7.35
C GLY A 466 -13.24 -6.88 7.50
N ARG A 467 -14.07 -7.22 6.50
CA ARG A 467 -15.54 -7.12 6.58
C ARG A 467 -16.21 -8.34 7.21
N GLU A 468 -15.50 -9.45 7.31
CA GLU A 468 -15.96 -10.63 8.05
C GLU A 468 -14.86 -11.07 9.03
N ILE A 469 -15.23 -11.43 10.25
CA ILE A 469 -14.34 -12.10 11.21
C ILE A 469 -14.91 -13.47 11.51
N ARG A 470 -14.10 -14.49 11.26
CA ARG A 470 -14.44 -15.88 11.53
C ARG A 470 -13.65 -16.38 12.73
N VAL A 471 -14.37 -16.83 13.74
CA VAL A 471 -13.80 -17.25 15.02
C VAL A 471 -14.09 -18.74 15.22
N LEU A 472 -13.04 -19.52 15.42
CA LEU A 472 -13.14 -20.93 15.76
C LEU A 472 -13.10 -21.08 17.28
N VAL A 473 -14.15 -21.66 17.83
CA VAL A 473 -14.27 -21.91 19.27
C VAL A 473 -14.05 -23.37 19.57
N ASP A 474 -13.50 -23.64 20.74
CA ASP A 474 -13.34 -25.00 21.25
C ASP A 474 -14.71 -25.61 21.59
N ALA A 475 -15.07 -26.67 20.87
CA ALA A 475 -16.35 -27.34 21.03
C ALA A 475 -16.49 -28.12 22.36
N ASP A 476 -15.41 -28.36 23.09
CA ASP A 476 -15.47 -29.03 24.39
C ASP A 476 -15.64 -28.04 25.55
N HIS A 477 -15.27 -26.77 25.36
CA HIS A 477 -15.33 -25.73 26.39
C HIS A 477 -16.49 -24.73 26.21
N ILE A 478 -16.96 -24.52 24.97
CA ILE A 478 -18.04 -23.58 24.66
C ILE A 478 -19.28 -24.34 24.18
N ASP A 479 -20.44 -24.07 24.80
CA ASP A 479 -21.73 -24.61 24.37
C ASP A 479 -22.42 -23.75 23.29
N ASP A 480 -23.50 -24.25 22.69
CA ASP A 480 -24.19 -23.55 21.59
C ASP A 480 -24.81 -22.20 22.04
N ASN A 481 -25.21 -22.07 23.31
CA ASN A 481 -25.78 -20.83 23.86
C ASN A 481 -24.68 -19.78 24.14
N GLN A 482 -23.54 -20.23 24.66
CA GLN A 482 -22.34 -19.43 24.87
C GLN A 482 -21.76 -18.96 23.54
N THR A 483 -21.84 -19.77 22.48
CA THR A 483 -21.43 -19.40 21.11
C THR A 483 -22.14 -18.12 20.65
N LEU A 484 -23.45 -18.02 20.90
CA LEU A 484 -24.23 -16.81 20.58
C LEU A 484 -23.78 -15.59 21.41
N SER A 485 -23.48 -15.81 22.70
CA SER A 485 -22.99 -14.76 23.61
C SER A 485 -21.61 -14.24 23.21
N VAL A 486 -20.70 -15.15 22.83
CA VAL A 486 -19.36 -14.85 22.35
C VAL A 486 -19.44 -14.05 21.04
N ALA A 487 -20.27 -14.48 20.09
CA ALA A 487 -20.47 -13.74 18.84
C ALA A 487 -20.93 -12.30 19.08
N ARG A 488 -21.91 -12.09 19.98
CA ARG A 488 -22.39 -10.75 20.35
C ARG A 488 -21.32 -9.91 21.08
N SER A 489 -20.56 -10.53 21.97
CA SER A 489 -19.53 -9.84 22.76
C SER A 489 -18.37 -9.38 21.87
N ILE A 490 -17.94 -10.22 20.93
CA ILE A 490 -16.92 -9.89 19.94
C ILE A 490 -17.40 -8.75 19.03
N ALA A 491 -18.63 -8.86 18.49
CA ALA A 491 -19.21 -7.81 17.63
C ALA A 491 -19.31 -6.46 18.36
N LYS A 492 -19.74 -6.45 19.62
CA LYS A 492 -19.83 -5.23 20.43
C LYS A 492 -18.44 -4.61 20.67
N ARG A 493 -17.46 -5.42 21.07
CA ARG A 493 -16.11 -4.94 21.37
C ARG A 493 -15.40 -4.39 20.13
N ILE A 494 -15.58 -5.04 18.98
CA ILE A 494 -15.08 -4.52 17.69
C ILE A 494 -15.73 -3.17 17.36
N SER A 495 -17.04 -3.04 17.57
CA SER A 495 -17.75 -1.77 17.35
C SER A 495 -17.27 -0.64 18.25
N ASP A 496 -16.85 -0.95 19.47
CA ASP A 496 -16.40 0.04 20.46
C ASP A 496 -14.92 0.43 20.26
N GLU A 497 -14.06 -0.51 19.85
CA GLU A 497 -12.60 -0.33 19.75
C GLU A 497 -12.10 0.01 18.33
N VAL A 498 -12.84 -0.36 17.28
CA VAL A 498 -12.41 -0.20 15.88
C VAL A 498 -13.44 0.58 15.07
N GLN A 499 -13.04 1.77 14.59
CA GLN A 499 -13.86 2.54 13.64
C GLN A 499 -13.77 1.93 12.24
N PHE A 500 -14.90 1.46 11.71
CA PHE A 500 -14.98 0.85 10.38
C PHE A 500 -16.12 1.46 9.53
N PRO A 501 -15.87 1.82 8.27
CA PRO A 501 -16.92 2.28 7.36
C PRO A 501 -17.74 1.08 6.87
N GLY A 502 -18.82 0.78 7.57
CA GLY A 502 -19.77 -0.29 7.23
C GLY A 502 -19.95 -1.30 8.37
N GLN A 503 -20.63 -2.41 8.07
CA GLN A 503 -20.88 -3.47 9.03
C GLN A 503 -19.79 -4.54 8.91
N ILE A 504 -19.28 -4.99 10.06
CA ILE A 504 -18.39 -6.16 10.16
C ILE A 504 -19.24 -7.35 10.59
N LYS A 505 -19.24 -8.41 9.77
CA LYS A 505 -19.95 -9.65 10.06
C LYS A 505 -19.09 -10.54 10.95
N VAL A 506 -19.58 -10.90 12.13
CA VAL A 506 -18.90 -11.83 13.05
C VAL A 506 -19.53 -13.21 12.91
N THR A 507 -18.75 -14.20 12.49
CA THR A 507 -19.16 -15.60 12.34
C THR A 507 -18.39 -16.46 13.32
N VAL A 508 -19.07 -17.06 14.30
CA VAL A 508 -18.46 -18.00 15.22
C VAL A 508 -18.78 -19.42 14.77
N VAL A 509 -17.74 -20.24 14.59
CA VAL A 509 -17.85 -21.62 14.11
C VAL A 509 -17.40 -22.55 15.23
N ARG A 510 -18.32 -23.41 15.66
CA ARG A 510 -18.04 -24.51 16.59
C ARG A 510 -18.00 -25.80 15.79
N GLU A 511 -16.83 -26.44 15.74
CA GLU A 511 -16.62 -27.68 14.97
C GLU A 511 -16.07 -28.77 15.89
N LYS A 512 -16.71 -29.95 15.90
CA LYS A 512 -16.19 -31.15 16.57
C LYS A 512 -15.90 -32.23 15.54
N ARG A 513 -14.62 -32.59 15.37
CA ARG A 513 -14.19 -33.65 14.45
C ARG A 513 -13.95 -34.94 15.22
N VAL A 514 -14.71 -35.98 14.90
CA VAL A 514 -14.52 -37.34 15.45
C VAL A 514 -14.08 -38.25 14.31
N VAL A 515 -12.94 -38.92 14.47
CA VAL A 515 -12.38 -39.83 13.47
C VAL A 515 -12.32 -41.22 14.09
N GLU A 516 -12.96 -42.19 13.44
CA GLU A 516 -12.95 -43.60 13.83
C GLU A 516 -12.45 -44.44 12.65
N PHE A 517 -11.64 -45.46 12.96
CA PHE A 517 -11.13 -46.37 11.94
C PHE A 517 -11.82 -47.72 12.10
N ALA A 518 -12.57 -48.13 11.08
CA ALA A 518 -13.13 -49.47 11.01
C ALA A 518 -12.00 -50.48 10.73
N ARG A 519 -11.93 -51.55 11.53
CA ARG A 519 -11.03 -52.69 11.28
C ARG A 519 -11.75 -53.81 10.56
#